data_AF-A0A2V8E220-F1
#
_entry.id   AF-A0A2V8E220-F1
#
_cell.length_a   1.000
_cell.length_b   1.000
_cell.length_c   1.000
_cell.angle_alpha   90.00
_cell.angle_beta   90.00
_cell.angle_gamma   90.00
#
_symmetry.space_group_name_H-M   'P 1'
#
loop_
_entity.id
_entity.type
_entity.pdbx_description
1 polymer ?
#
loop_
_entity_poly.entity_id
_entity_poly.type
_entity_poly.pdbx_seq_one_letter_code
_entity_poly.pdbx_strand_id
1 'polypeptide(L)'
;MTYRQATRLFVTCMAVLCFVSFYTSKVGYQTATKDAIIYYGMAFAGALFQFATFWFLAEYFARGTQKERVRYGGIALAICVLVFWFSTQWSVVSMGGKDAASTHMQRTLAAAEMQGLRLYRRAATEANLGPQLQSLSQNFTDLARREAGGAFSGLRGEGDVVATLRNTSQLFGNLASSVQGADKESRQNYERARDLIAKARMSAARMEGADISEGEEVRKNSLEFAKHLGDINEVMARMAQTSSVGFIRAVNKNLTSLTMSAKAEDRPEQKAAVERLKTLVDGAQTVISQITSEGDGDDANLEIFTVLSTQGAVWRYWRDILYAWAGATTLDFAPLFFMVLLAIAYDRQKEEQGGATGEDFLRIVTPRDEAGDRPTRPQTRPLHKEPQIS
;
A
#
# COMPACT_ATOMS: atom_id res chain seq x y z
N MET A 1 -0.07 -37.53 31.33
CA MET A 1 -0.28 -36.15 31.82
C MET A 1 -1.69 -36.09 32.37
N THR A 2 -1.89 -35.74 33.65
CA THR A 2 -3.27 -35.70 34.20
C THR A 2 -4.02 -34.50 33.63
N TYR A 3 -5.35 -34.58 33.45
CA TYR A 3 -6.16 -33.47 32.95
C TYR A 3 -5.95 -32.18 33.74
N ARG A 4 -5.77 -32.27 35.07
CA ARG A 4 -5.45 -31.12 35.93
C ARG A 4 -4.10 -30.46 35.57
N GLN A 5 -3.10 -31.24 35.15
CA GLN A 5 -1.84 -30.71 34.62
C GLN A 5 -2.06 -30.08 33.23
N ALA A 6 -2.86 -30.71 32.36
CA ALA A 6 -3.18 -30.18 31.03
C ALA A 6 -3.96 -28.85 31.11
N THR A 7 -4.93 -28.73 32.02
CA THR A 7 -5.65 -27.46 32.25
C THR A 7 -4.73 -26.37 32.78
N ARG A 8 -3.82 -26.68 33.71
CA ARG A 8 -2.84 -25.69 34.21
C ARG A 8 -1.89 -25.21 33.11
N LEU A 9 -1.41 -26.14 32.28
CA LEU A 9 -0.59 -25.81 31.11
C LEU A 9 -1.37 -24.92 30.13
N PHE A 10 -2.64 -25.26 29.86
CA PHE A 10 -3.50 -24.45 29.01
C PHE A 10 -3.71 -23.03 29.53
N VAL A 11 -4.09 -22.86 30.82
CA VAL A 11 -4.27 -21.53 31.44
C VAL A 11 -3.01 -20.68 31.29
N THR A 12 -1.84 -21.28 31.59
CA THR A 12 -0.56 -20.56 31.57
C THR A 12 -0.16 -20.16 30.15
N CYS A 13 -0.27 -21.07 29.17
CA CYS A 13 -0.04 -20.74 27.77
C CYS A 13 -1.02 -19.67 27.27
N MET A 14 -2.31 -19.75 27.62
CA MET A 14 -3.32 -18.75 27.26
C MET A 14 -3.02 -17.38 27.86
N ALA A 15 -2.64 -17.32 29.13
CA ALA A 15 -2.27 -16.07 29.79
C ALA A 15 -1.08 -15.40 29.08
N VAL A 16 -0.07 -16.18 28.69
CA VAL A 16 1.09 -15.68 27.93
C VAL A 16 0.66 -15.19 26.54
N LEU A 17 -0.14 -15.97 25.80
CA LEU A 17 -0.63 -15.58 24.46
C LEU A 17 -1.49 -14.31 24.51
N CYS A 18 -2.37 -14.19 25.50
CA CYS A 18 -3.18 -12.99 25.69
C CYS A 18 -2.33 -11.78 26.09
N PHE A 19 -1.27 -11.96 26.87
CA PHE A 19 -0.35 -10.88 27.20
C PHE A 19 0.44 -10.41 25.97
N VAL A 20 0.90 -11.34 25.12
CA VAL A 20 1.56 -11.02 23.85
C VAL A 20 0.57 -10.31 22.92
N SER A 21 -0.65 -10.84 22.75
CA SER A 21 -1.70 -10.22 21.93
C SER A 21 -2.10 -8.83 22.43
N PHE A 22 -2.18 -8.64 23.75
CA PHE A 22 -2.36 -7.32 24.35
C PHE A 22 -1.24 -6.35 23.95
N TYR A 23 0.01 -6.78 24.08
CA TYR A 23 1.16 -5.94 23.74
C TYR A 23 1.19 -5.58 22.25
N THR A 24 1.02 -6.56 21.36
CA THR A 24 1.02 -6.33 19.91
C THR A 24 -0.16 -5.47 19.47
N SER A 25 -1.35 -5.71 20.02
CA SER A 25 -2.53 -4.89 19.72
C SER A 25 -2.35 -3.45 20.22
N LYS A 26 -1.79 -3.26 21.42
CA LYS A 26 -1.46 -1.94 21.97
C LYS A 26 -0.52 -1.18 21.04
N VAL A 27 0.59 -1.81 20.62
CA VAL A 27 1.55 -1.21 19.68
C VAL A 27 0.87 -0.87 18.35
N GLY A 28 0.01 -1.76 17.83
CA GLY A 28 -0.78 -1.49 16.64
C GLY A 28 -1.67 -0.25 16.79
N TYR A 29 -2.44 -0.16 17.87
CA TYR A 29 -3.32 0.98 18.14
C TYR A 29 -2.57 2.30 18.37
N GLN A 30 -1.37 2.26 18.95
CA GLN A 30 -0.52 3.45 19.15
C GLN A 30 -0.15 4.13 17.83
N THR A 31 -0.15 3.40 16.71
CA THR A 31 0.05 4.01 15.39
C THR A 31 -1.17 4.79 14.89
N ALA A 32 -2.37 4.50 15.42
CA ALA A 32 -3.63 5.08 14.97
C ALA A 32 -4.15 6.20 15.88
N THR A 33 -3.95 6.11 17.19
CA THR A 33 -4.44 7.10 18.17
C THR A 33 -3.37 7.49 19.18
N LYS A 34 -3.40 8.76 19.61
CA LYS A 34 -2.55 9.28 20.69
C LYS A 34 -3.14 9.01 22.07
N ASP A 35 -4.43 8.71 22.16
CA ASP A 35 -5.14 8.65 23.42
C ASP A 35 -4.82 7.35 24.16
N ALA A 36 -4.06 7.47 25.25
CA ALA A 36 -3.66 6.36 26.10
C ALA A 36 -4.83 5.50 26.57
N ILE A 37 -5.93 6.14 26.93
CA ILE A 37 -7.14 5.47 27.39
C ILE A 37 -7.70 4.57 26.28
N ILE A 38 -7.68 5.03 25.03
CA ILE A 38 -8.26 4.31 23.89
C ILE A 38 -7.39 3.09 23.57
N TYR A 39 -6.09 3.27 23.35
CA TYR A 39 -5.25 2.15 22.91
C TYR A 39 -5.05 1.10 24.03
N TYR A 40 -4.90 1.51 25.30
CA TYR A 40 -4.85 0.56 26.41
C TYR A 40 -6.19 -0.13 26.64
N GLY A 41 -7.30 0.62 26.57
CA GLY A 41 -8.64 0.09 26.75
C GLY A 41 -9.02 -0.94 25.69
N MET A 42 -8.79 -0.63 24.41
CA MET A 42 -9.06 -1.54 23.30
C MET A 42 -8.19 -2.80 23.35
N ALA A 43 -6.88 -2.65 23.60
CA ALA A 43 -5.98 -3.79 23.73
C ALA A 43 -6.37 -4.69 24.91
N PHE A 44 -6.70 -4.11 26.07
CA PHE A 44 -7.09 -4.86 27.25
C PHE A 44 -8.44 -5.58 27.04
N ALA A 45 -9.44 -4.88 26.49
CA ALA A 45 -10.74 -5.47 26.19
C ALA A 45 -10.63 -6.61 25.18
N GLY A 46 -9.83 -6.44 24.12
CA GLY A 46 -9.57 -7.48 23.12
C GLY A 46 -8.90 -8.71 23.72
N ALA A 47 -7.83 -8.52 24.50
CA ALA A 47 -7.12 -9.62 25.14
C ALA A 47 -8.00 -10.35 26.18
N LEU A 48 -8.78 -9.61 26.97
CA LEU A 48 -9.70 -10.18 27.95
C LEU A 48 -10.85 -10.94 27.28
N PHE A 49 -11.41 -10.40 26.20
CA PHE A 49 -12.41 -11.08 25.38
C PHE A 49 -11.85 -12.39 24.81
N GLN A 50 -10.67 -12.35 24.19
CA GLN A 50 -9.99 -13.54 23.67
C GLN A 50 -9.76 -14.58 24.76
N PHE A 51 -9.26 -14.17 25.94
CA PHE A 51 -9.05 -15.06 27.07
C PHE A 51 -10.35 -15.72 27.53
N ALA A 52 -11.39 -14.91 27.82
CA ALA A 52 -12.66 -15.39 28.36
C ALA A 52 -13.38 -16.32 27.37
N THR A 53 -13.40 -15.95 26.09
CA THR A 53 -14.08 -16.71 25.06
C THR A 53 -13.40 -18.05 24.80
N PHE A 54 -12.07 -18.09 24.63
CA PHE A 54 -11.37 -19.36 24.43
C PHE A 54 -11.33 -20.23 25.69
N TRP A 55 -11.29 -19.63 26.89
CA TRP A 55 -11.44 -20.37 28.13
C TRP A 55 -12.80 -21.07 28.22
N PHE A 56 -13.88 -20.32 27.98
CA PHE A 56 -15.23 -20.85 27.94
C PHE A 56 -15.35 -21.96 26.89
N LEU A 57 -14.84 -21.74 25.67
CA LEU A 57 -14.87 -22.76 24.64
C LEU A 57 -14.11 -24.02 25.05
N ALA A 58 -12.93 -23.89 25.67
CA ALA A 58 -12.13 -25.03 26.07
C ALA A 58 -12.82 -25.90 27.14
N GLU A 59 -13.44 -25.29 28.16
CA GLU A 59 -14.17 -26.05 29.18
C GLU A 59 -15.40 -26.77 28.62
N TYR A 60 -16.20 -26.09 27.80
CA TYR A 60 -17.45 -26.63 27.27
C TYR A 60 -17.23 -27.64 26.14
N PHE A 61 -16.21 -27.43 25.29
CA PHE A 61 -15.87 -28.37 24.23
C PHE A 61 -15.20 -29.64 24.76
N ALA A 62 -14.30 -29.53 25.75
CA ALA A 62 -13.66 -30.70 26.34
C ALA A 62 -14.69 -31.62 27.02
N ARG A 63 -15.63 -31.05 27.79
CA ARG A 63 -16.63 -31.79 28.57
C ARG A 63 -17.89 -32.18 27.78
N GLY A 64 -18.13 -31.58 26.62
CA GLY A 64 -19.34 -31.77 25.82
C GLY A 64 -19.44 -33.14 25.13
N THR A 65 -20.66 -33.61 24.93
CA THR A 65 -21.00 -34.77 24.09
C THR A 65 -20.71 -34.52 22.60
N GLN A 66 -20.71 -35.55 21.75
CA GLN A 66 -20.37 -35.42 20.32
C GLN A 66 -21.23 -34.36 19.59
N LYS A 67 -22.53 -34.27 19.91
CA LYS A 67 -23.45 -33.27 19.34
C LYS A 67 -23.15 -31.85 19.84
N GLU A 68 -22.74 -31.72 21.10
CA GLU A 68 -22.35 -30.44 21.70
C GLU A 68 -21.00 -29.98 21.16
N ARG A 69 -20.04 -30.88 20.94
CA ARG A 69 -18.75 -30.57 20.30
C ARG A 69 -18.92 -29.99 18.90
N VAL A 70 -19.86 -30.51 18.11
CA VAL A 70 -20.18 -29.93 16.78
C VAL A 70 -20.77 -28.53 16.91
N ARG A 71 -21.70 -28.31 17.85
CA ARG A 71 -22.28 -26.97 18.11
C ARG A 71 -21.24 -25.96 18.57
N TYR A 72 -20.44 -26.31 19.57
CA TYR A 72 -19.37 -25.47 20.09
C TYR A 72 -18.25 -25.27 19.07
N GLY A 73 -17.98 -26.24 18.20
CA GLY A 73 -17.08 -26.08 17.06
C GLY A 73 -17.59 -25.04 16.05
N GLY A 74 -18.89 -25.02 15.76
CA GLY A 74 -19.50 -23.97 14.93
C GLY A 74 -19.42 -22.57 15.56
N ILE A 75 -19.66 -22.48 16.87
CA ILE A 75 -19.49 -21.23 17.64
C ILE A 75 -18.02 -20.80 17.66
N ALA A 76 -17.08 -21.74 17.82
CA ALA A 76 -15.64 -21.49 17.76
C ALA A 76 -15.23 -20.90 16.42
N LEU A 77 -15.73 -21.46 15.32
CA LEU A 77 -15.46 -20.91 14.00
C LEU A 77 -15.96 -19.46 13.88
N ALA A 78 -17.19 -19.18 14.33
CA ALA A 78 -17.75 -17.82 14.31
C ALA A 78 -16.91 -16.83 15.14
N ILE A 79 -16.45 -17.24 16.32
CA ILE A 79 -15.55 -16.44 17.16
C ILE A 79 -14.21 -16.23 16.46
N CYS A 80 -13.66 -17.25 15.80
CA CYS A 80 -12.40 -17.11 15.07
C CYS A 80 -12.49 -16.09 13.94
N VAL A 81 -13.62 -16.04 13.24
CA VAL A 81 -13.88 -14.99 12.24
C VAL A 81 -13.93 -13.60 12.91
N LEU A 82 -14.57 -13.48 14.08
CA LEU A 82 -14.62 -12.21 14.82
C LEU A 82 -13.23 -11.77 15.32
N VAL A 83 -12.46 -12.68 15.92
CA VAL A 83 -11.10 -12.41 16.40
C VAL A 83 -10.19 -12.06 15.22
N PHE A 84 -10.30 -12.77 14.11
CA PHE A 84 -9.57 -12.45 12.89
C PHE A 84 -9.88 -11.04 12.39
N TRP A 85 -11.17 -10.69 12.37
CA TRP A 85 -11.60 -9.38 11.90
C TRP A 85 -11.17 -8.25 12.83
N PHE A 86 -11.27 -8.40 14.15
CA PHE A 86 -11.04 -7.30 15.09
C PHE A 86 -9.64 -7.25 15.72
N SER A 87 -9.00 -8.40 15.96
CA SER A 87 -7.72 -8.50 16.68
C SER A 87 -6.54 -8.67 15.73
N THR A 88 -6.61 -9.64 14.82
CA THR A 88 -5.46 -10.02 13.98
C THR A 88 -4.91 -8.85 13.20
N GLN A 89 -5.78 -8.00 12.64
CA GLN A 89 -5.34 -6.84 11.87
C GLN A 89 -4.43 -5.88 12.65
N TRP A 90 -4.68 -5.64 13.94
CA TRP A 90 -3.86 -4.72 14.74
C TRP A 90 -2.54 -5.36 15.16
N SER A 91 -2.55 -6.66 15.41
CA SER A 91 -1.31 -7.42 15.61
C SER A 91 -0.43 -7.44 14.35
N VAL A 92 -1.04 -7.55 13.15
CA VAL A 92 -0.29 -7.42 11.88
C VAL A 92 0.30 -6.02 11.72
N VAL A 93 -0.46 -4.97 12.05
CA VAL A 93 0.04 -3.58 12.01
C VAL A 93 1.26 -3.41 12.92
N SER A 94 1.25 -4.02 14.11
CA SER A 94 2.42 -3.99 15.01
C SER A 94 3.64 -4.72 14.44
N MET A 95 3.45 -5.84 13.74
CA MET A 95 4.56 -6.68 13.29
C MET A 95 5.13 -6.24 11.94
N GLY A 96 4.27 -5.87 10.99
CA GLY A 96 4.66 -5.57 9.60
C GLY A 96 4.16 -4.23 9.07
N GLY A 97 3.49 -3.42 9.91
CA GLY A 97 2.96 -2.13 9.49
C GLY A 97 4.03 -1.15 9.02
N LYS A 98 5.19 -1.12 9.68
CA LYS A 98 6.33 -0.29 9.28
C LYS A 98 6.86 -0.68 7.90
N ASP A 99 7.05 -1.97 7.65
CA ASP A 99 7.57 -2.47 6.39
C ASP A 99 6.59 -2.19 5.24
N ALA A 100 5.29 -2.36 5.48
CA ALA A 100 4.27 -2.03 4.50
C ALA A 100 4.24 -0.52 4.19
N ALA A 101 4.34 0.34 5.22
CA ALA A 101 4.40 1.78 5.05
C ALA A 101 5.68 2.23 4.33
N SER A 102 6.84 1.68 4.68
CA SER A 102 8.12 1.95 4.02
C SER A 102 8.08 1.52 2.54
N THR A 103 7.54 0.33 2.26
CA THR A 103 7.36 -0.16 0.89
C THR A 103 6.48 0.78 0.07
N HIS A 104 5.39 1.27 0.66
CA HIS A 104 4.55 2.28 0.02
C HIS A 104 5.33 3.55 -0.30
N MET A 105 6.04 4.11 0.69
CA MET A 105 6.85 5.33 0.51
C MET A 105 7.87 5.17 -0.62
N GLN A 106 8.61 4.06 -0.65
CA GLN A 106 9.61 3.78 -1.68
C GLN A 106 8.99 3.67 -3.08
N ARG A 107 7.87 2.94 -3.22
CA ARG A 107 7.18 2.80 -4.51
C ARG A 107 6.58 4.12 -5.00
N THR A 108 6.01 4.90 -4.09
CA THR A 108 5.47 6.23 -4.38
C THR A 108 6.57 7.19 -4.83
N LEU A 109 7.75 7.16 -4.18
CA LEU A 109 8.89 7.98 -4.59
C LEU A 109 9.45 7.55 -5.96
N ALA A 110 9.50 6.25 -6.24
CA ALA A 110 9.91 5.75 -7.56
C ALA A 110 8.94 6.19 -8.66
N ALA A 111 7.63 6.14 -8.38
CA ALA A 111 6.60 6.64 -9.30
C ALA A 111 6.74 8.16 -9.51
N ALA A 112 6.97 8.93 -8.44
CA ALA A 112 7.20 10.37 -8.52
C ALA A 112 8.45 10.73 -9.36
N GLU A 113 9.55 9.99 -9.21
CA GLU A 113 10.75 10.21 -10.03
C GLU A 113 10.50 9.91 -11.50
N MET A 114 9.79 8.81 -11.80
CA MET A 114 9.43 8.45 -13.18
C MET A 114 8.51 9.51 -13.81
N GLN A 115 7.50 9.97 -13.08
CA GLN A 115 6.61 11.04 -13.52
C GLN A 115 7.34 12.36 -13.73
N GLY A 116 8.26 12.74 -12.83
CA GLY A 116 9.07 13.94 -12.98
C GLY A 116 9.98 13.89 -14.21
N LEU A 117 10.63 12.75 -14.44
CA LEU A 117 11.46 12.54 -15.63
C LEU A 117 10.64 12.61 -16.92
N ARG A 118 9.41 12.07 -16.89
CA ARG A 118 8.47 12.10 -18.01
C ARG A 118 8.05 13.53 -18.36
N LEU A 119 7.63 14.32 -17.36
CA LEU A 119 7.30 15.74 -17.53
C LEU A 119 8.50 16.55 -18.03
N TYR A 120 9.70 16.28 -17.51
CA TYR A 120 10.92 16.95 -17.96
C TYR A 120 11.26 16.61 -19.42
N ARG A 121 11.19 15.33 -19.82
CA ARG A 121 11.43 14.90 -21.20
C ARG A 121 10.45 15.57 -22.17
N ARG A 122 9.17 15.66 -21.80
CA ARG A 122 8.16 16.39 -22.58
C ARG A 122 8.58 17.85 -22.79
N ALA A 123 8.89 18.56 -21.72
CA ALA A 123 9.34 19.95 -21.82
C ALA A 123 10.62 20.11 -22.66
N ALA A 124 11.55 19.15 -22.58
CA ALA A 124 12.75 19.15 -23.43
C ALA A 124 12.43 18.90 -24.91
N THR A 125 11.47 18.03 -25.22
CA THR A 125 10.96 17.84 -26.59
C THR A 125 10.31 19.11 -27.12
N GLU A 126 9.51 19.79 -26.29
CA GLU A 126 8.92 21.09 -26.62
C GLU A 126 10.01 22.17 -26.83
N ALA A 127 11.07 22.17 -26.03
CA ALA A 127 12.18 23.12 -26.16
C ALA A 127 12.90 23.03 -27.52
N ASN A 128 12.95 21.85 -28.13
CA ASN A 128 13.52 21.65 -29.47
C ASN A 128 12.75 22.40 -30.57
N LEU A 129 11.51 22.86 -30.29
CA LEU A 129 10.76 23.72 -31.20
C LEU A 129 11.29 25.16 -31.23
N GLY A 130 11.91 25.63 -30.15
CA GLY A 130 12.39 27.01 -30.03
C GLY A 130 13.25 27.47 -31.22
N PRO A 131 14.30 26.73 -31.60
CA PRO A 131 15.12 27.07 -32.77
C PRO A 131 14.35 27.07 -34.10
N GLN A 132 13.41 26.14 -34.29
CA GLN A 132 12.61 26.07 -35.52
C GLN A 132 11.66 27.25 -35.64
N LEU A 133 11.00 27.62 -34.53
CA LEU A 133 10.14 28.80 -34.44
C LEU A 133 10.91 30.10 -34.66
N GLN A 134 12.14 30.18 -34.14
CA GLN A 134 13.03 31.31 -34.38
C GLN A 134 13.42 31.42 -35.86
N SER A 135 13.72 30.31 -36.52
CA SER A 135 14.00 30.27 -37.96
C SER A 135 12.79 30.69 -38.79
N LEU A 136 11.59 30.21 -38.44
CA LEU A 136 10.33 30.64 -39.05
C LEU A 136 10.14 32.16 -38.91
N SER A 137 10.32 32.72 -37.71
CA SER A 137 10.24 34.18 -37.47
C SER A 137 11.21 34.97 -38.37
N GLN A 138 12.46 34.51 -38.50
CA GLN A 138 13.45 35.13 -39.38
C GLN A 138 13.03 35.06 -40.86
N ASN A 139 12.57 33.89 -41.33
CA ASN A 139 12.09 33.72 -42.70
C ASN A 139 10.92 34.67 -43.02
N PHE A 140 9.94 34.81 -42.12
CA PHE A 140 8.83 35.74 -42.28
C PHE A 140 9.28 37.22 -42.28
N THR A 141 10.31 37.56 -41.49
CA THR A 141 10.91 38.90 -41.48
C THR A 141 11.59 39.22 -42.82
N ASP A 142 12.33 38.26 -43.38
CA ASP A 142 12.99 38.41 -44.67
C ASP A 142 11.97 38.50 -45.81
N LEU A 143 10.90 37.69 -45.76
CA LEU A 143 9.77 37.79 -46.69
C LEU A 143 9.10 39.18 -46.62
N ALA A 144 8.86 39.71 -45.42
CA ALA A 144 8.30 41.06 -45.25
C ALA A 144 9.20 42.12 -45.87
N ARG A 145 10.52 42.01 -45.70
CA ARG A 145 11.50 42.94 -46.28
C ARG A 145 11.54 42.87 -47.80
N ARG A 146 11.48 41.67 -48.37
CA ARG A 146 11.42 41.46 -49.83
C ARG A 146 10.11 42.01 -50.41
N GLU A 147 8.99 41.79 -49.71
CA GLU A 147 7.69 42.29 -50.16
C GLU A 147 7.58 43.82 -50.10
N ALA A 148 8.13 44.46 -49.08
CA ALA A 148 8.22 45.93 -49.03
C ALA A 148 8.99 46.52 -50.23
N GLY A 149 9.93 45.74 -50.79
CA GLY A 149 10.66 46.06 -52.02
C GLY A 149 9.88 45.84 -53.32
N GLY A 150 8.67 45.28 -53.26
CA GLY A 150 7.78 44.98 -54.38
C GLY A 150 7.94 43.59 -54.99
N ALA A 151 8.53 42.62 -54.26
CA ALA A 151 8.88 41.32 -54.82
C ALA A 151 7.69 40.40 -55.17
N PHE A 152 6.56 40.48 -54.45
CA PHE A 152 5.41 39.59 -54.66
C PHE A 152 4.16 40.33 -55.16
N SER A 153 3.90 41.56 -54.70
CA SER A 153 2.76 42.38 -55.17
C SER A 153 3.06 43.36 -56.30
N GLY A 154 4.32 43.46 -56.74
CA GLY A 154 4.74 44.40 -57.80
C GLY A 154 4.72 45.89 -57.39
N LEU A 155 4.29 46.19 -56.16
CA LEU A 155 4.20 47.54 -55.60
C LEU A 155 5.22 47.72 -54.48
N ARG A 156 6.02 48.79 -54.52
CA ARG A 156 6.87 49.19 -53.40
C ARG A 156 6.03 49.87 -52.32
N GLY A 157 6.16 49.43 -51.07
CA GLY A 157 5.48 50.05 -49.92
C GLY A 157 5.04 49.06 -48.85
N GLU A 158 4.69 49.58 -47.67
CA GLU A 158 4.11 48.79 -46.58
C GLU A 158 2.61 48.59 -46.83
N GLY A 159 2.26 47.61 -47.66
CA GLY A 159 0.87 47.16 -47.83
C GLY A 159 0.44 46.15 -46.75
N ASP A 160 -0.84 45.77 -46.77
CA ASP A 160 -1.44 44.81 -45.83
C ASP A 160 -0.67 43.48 -45.73
N VAL A 161 -0.08 43.01 -46.84
CA VAL A 161 0.73 41.77 -46.87
C VAL A 161 2.00 41.90 -46.04
N VAL A 162 2.68 43.06 -46.10
CA VAL A 162 3.87 43.34 -45.28
C VAL A 162 3.49 43.40 -43.80
N ALA A 163 2.34 44.01 -43.48
CA ALA A 163 1.83 44.07 -42.11
C ALA A 163 1.51 42.67 -41.55
N THR A 164 0.86 41.80 -42.34
CA THR A 164 0.59 40.40 -41.96
C THR A 164 1.89 39.62 -41.74
N LEU A 165 2.85 39.69 -42.68
CA LEU A 165 4.15 39.01 -42.55
C LEU A 165 4.92 39.44 -41.29
N ARG A 166 4.90 40.74 -40.96
CA ARG A 166 5.51 41.27 -39.72
C ARG A 166 4.79 40.79 -38.47
N ASN A 167 3.46 40.79 -38.46
CA ASN A 167 2.68 40.28 -37.33
C ASN A 167 2.95 38.78 -37.10
N THR A 168 2.97 37.98 -38.16
CA THR A 168 3.32 36.55 -38.09
C THR A 168 4.76 36.32 -37.60
N SER A 169 5.72 37.12 -38.06
CA SER A 169 7.10 37.08 -37.56
C SER A 169 7.16 37.37 -36.04
N GLN A 170 6.46 38.41 -35.57
CA GLN A 170 6.38 38.75 -34.14
C GLN A 170 5.73 37.64 -33.32
N LEU A 171 4.64 37.04 -33.82
CA LEU A 171 3.98 35.90 -33.18
C LEU A 171 4.95 34.71 -33.00
N PHE A 172 5.69 34.33 -34.04
CA PHE A 172 6.67 33.24 -33.94
C PHE A 172 7.85 33.58 -33.04
N GLY A 173 8.33 34.83 -33.02
CA GLY A 173 9.38 35.29 -32.12
C GLY A 173 8.95 35.28 -30.65
N ASN A 174 7.72 35.70 -30.36
CA ASN A 174 7.12 35.62 -29.02
C ASN A 174 6.94 34.17 -28.59
N LEU A 175 6.50 33.30 -29.50
CA LEU A 175 6.37 31.86 -29.23
C LEU A 175 7.73 31.22 -28.92
N ALA A 176 8.76 31.50 -29.72
CA ALA A 176 10.12 31.01 -29.49
C ALA A 176 10.65 31.45 -28.12
N SER A 177 10.43 32.71 -27.74
CA SER A 177 10.82 33.25 -26.43
C SER A 177 10.04 32.59 -25.29
N SER A 178 8.74 32.33 -25.48
CA SER A 178 7.90 31.64 -24.50
C SER A 178 8.31 30.18 -24.30
N VAL A 179 8.64 29.45 -25.38
CA VAL A 179 9.14 28.07 -25.30
C VAL A 179 10.49 28.02 -24.57
N GLN A 180 11.41 28.96 -24.84
CA GLN A 180 12.68 29.05 -24.10
C GLN A 180 12.47 29.36 -22.62
N GLY A 181 11.51 30.24 -22.30
CA GLY A 181 11.10 30.53 -20.92
C GLY A 181 10.57 29.27 -20.21
N ALA A 182 9.70 28.53 -20.87
CA ALA A 182 9.12 27.28 -20.38
C ALA A 182 10.17 26.19 -20.15
N ASP A 183 11.17 26.03 -21.04
CA ASP A 183 12.30 25.08 -20.82
C ASP A 183 13.09 25.44 -19.56
N LYS A 184 13.42 26.72 -19.39
CA LYS A 184 14.16 27.19 -18.22
C LYS A 184 13.38 26.95 -16.93
N GLU A 185 12.09 27.28 -16.92
CA GLU A 185 11.22 27.04 -15.77
C GLU A 185 11.06 25.54 -15.48
N SER A 186 10.88 24.71 -16.52
CA SER A 186 10.78 23.25 -16.38
C SER A 186 12.05 22.63 -15.79
N ARG A 187 13.24 23.07 -16.22
CA ARG A 187 14.53 22.65 -15.62
C ARG A 187 14.61 23.00 -14.14
N GLN A 188 14.26 24.23 -13.78
CA GLN A 188 14.26 24.67 -12.37
C GLN A 188 13.28 23.87 -11.52
N ASN A 189 12.07 23.64 -12.03
CA ASN A 189 11.06 22.84 -11.35
C ASN A 189 11.50 21.36 -11.24
N TYR A 190 12.14 20.80 -12.26
CA TYR A 190 12.67 19.43 -12.20
C TYR A 190 13.80 19.28 -11.17
N GLU A 191 14.74 20.23 -11.11
CA GLU A 191 15.78 20.26 -10.08
C GLU A 191 15.18 20.35 -8.67
N ARG A 192 14.17 21.20 -8.49
CA ARG A 192 13.42 21.31 -7.23
C ARG A 192 12.70 20.02 -6.88
N ALA A 193 12.07 19.36 -7.84
CA ALA A 193 11.43 18.07 -7.64
C ALA A 193 12.44 17.00 -7.19
N ARG A 194 13.64 16.97 -7.79
CA ARG A 194 14.71 16.03 -7.39
C ARG A 194 15.19 16.28 -5.96
N ASP A 195 15.38 17.53 -5.56
CA ASP A 195 15.76 17.89 -4.19
C ASP A 195 14.67 17.48 -3.17
N LEU A 196 13.40 17.73 -3.50
CA LEU A 196 12.27 17.30 -2.67
C LEU A 196 12.16 15.78 -2.57
N ILE A 197 12.36 15.05 -3.67
CA ILE A 197 12.40 13.57 -3.67
C ILE A 197 13.56 13.07 -2.81
N ALA A 198 14.74 13.71 -2.87
CA ALA A 198 15.87 13.34 -2.01
C ALA A 198 15.54 13.56 -0.52
N LYS A 199 14.88 14.67 -0.18
CA LYS A 199 14.40 14.94 1.20
C LYS A 199 13.37 13.91 1.65
N ALA A 200 12.42 13.57 0.78
CA ALA A 200 11.42 12.54 1.06
C ALA A 200 12.03 11.13 1.21
N ARG A 201 13.12 10.82 0.48
CA ARG A 201 13.90 9.59 0.69
C ARG A 201 14.54 9.56 2.08
N MET A 202 15.08 10.69 2.55
CA MET A 202 15.65 10.76 3.89
C MET A 202 14.58 10.55 4.97
N SER A 203 13.38 11.12 4.82
CA SER A 203 12.29 10.88 5.78
C SER A 203 11.77 9.44 5.73
N ALA A 204 11.70 8.83 4.54
CA ALA A 204 11.36 7.41 4.39
C ALA A 204 12.42 6.49 5.04
N ALA A 205 13.71 6.82 4.92
CA ALA A 205 14.78 6.07 5.57
C ALA A 205 14.73 6.18 7.11
N ARG A 206 14.37 7.35 7.66
CA ARG A 206 14.11 7.49 9.10
C ARG A 206 12.92 6.64 9.54
N MET A 207 11.87 6.56 8.73
CA MET A 207 10.72 5.70 9.01
C MET A 207 11.12 4.22 9.08
N GLU A 208 12.02 3.76 8.22
CA GLU A 208 12.55 2.39 8.25
C GLU A 208 13.39 2.11 9.50
N GLY A 209 14.18 3.09 9.95
CA GLY A 209 15.01 3.01 11.16
C GLY A 209 14.25 3.19 12.48
N ALA A 210 13.04 3.75 12.45
CA ALA A 210 12.25 4.02 13.65
C ALA A 210 11.81 2.73 14.36
N ASP A 211 11.79 2.78 15.69
CA ASP A 211 11.22 1.71 16.50
C ASP A 211 9.68 1.80 16.45
N ILE A 212 9.04 0.68 16.16
CA ILE A 212 7.57 0.57 16.11
C ILE A 212 6.97 0.74 17.51
N SER A 213 7.74 0.43 18.56
CA SER A 213 7.34 0.67 19.95
C SER A 213 7.13 2.16 20.26
N GLU A 214 7.77 3.04 19.48
CA GLU A 214 7.61 4.49 19.50
C GLU A 214 6.61 4.96 18.42
N GLY A 215 5.34 4.56 18.57
CA GLY A 215 4.28 4.91 17.61
C GLY A 215 4.14 6.42 17.31
N GLU A 216 4.60 7.29 18.22
CA GLU A 216 4.68 8.73 17.97
C GLU A 216 5.73 9.11 16.91
N GLU A 217 6.91 8.49 16.94
CA GLU A 217 7.99 8.73 15.98
C GLU A 217 7.54 8.31 14.57
N VAL A 218 6.96 7.12 14.45
CA VAL A 218 6.35 6.58 13.22
C VAL A 218 5.33 7.56 12.62
N ARG A 219 4.44 8.10 13.44
CA ARG A 219 3.44 9.10 13.02
C ARG A 219 4.08 10.42 12.61
N LYS A 220 5.09 10.89 13.35
CA LYS A 220 5.81 12.14 13.04
C LYS A 220 6.55 12.04 11.70
N ASN A 221 7.25 10.93 11.48
CA ASN A 221 7.98 10.65 10.23
C ASN A 221 7.00 10.51 9.06
N SER A 222 5.86 9.86 9.26
CA SER A 222 4.79 9.76 8.25
C SER A 222 4.21 11.12 7.87
N LEU A 223 4.03 12.03 8.85
CA LEU A 223 3.55 13.39 8.60
C LEU A 223 4.60 14.25 7.87
N GLU A 224 5.88 14.13 8.23
CA GLU A 224 6.98 14.79 7.53
C GLU A 224 7.06 14.32 6.06
N PHE A 225 6.93 13.01 5.83
CA PHE A 225 6.86 12.45 4.48
C PHE A 225 5.64 12.97 3.71
N ALA A 226 4.46 13.03 4.34
CA ALA A 226 3.25 13.58 3.71
C ALA A 226 3.42 15.04 3.27
N LYS A 227 4.11 15.84 4.08
CA LYS A 227 4.45 17.23 3.72
C LYS A 227 5.33 17.29 2.48
N HIS A 228 6.42 16.52 2.45
CA HIS A 228 7.29 16.45 1.27
C HIS A 228 6.55 15.96 0.03
N LEU A 229 5.63 15.01 0.18
CA LEU A 229 4.83 14.51 -0.93
C LEU A 229 3.87 15.56 -1.47
N GLY A 230 3.29 16.39 -0.60
CA GLY A 230 2.52 17.58 -0.97
C GLY A 230 3.36 18.56 -1.79
N ASP A 231 4.56 18.88 -1.33
CA ASP A 231 5.50 19.76 -2.04
C ASP A 231 5.88 19.17 -3.42
N ILE A 232 6.09 17.85 -3.51
CA ILE A 232 6.35 17.16 -4.78
C ILE A 232 5.15 17.28 -5.71
N ASN A 233 3.93 16.99 -5.24
CA ASN A 233 2.72 17.10 -6.05
C ASN A 233 2.52 18.53 -6.59
N GLU A 234 2.78 19.54 -5.77
CA GLU A 234 2.69 20.94 -6.19
C GLU A 234 3.68 21.25 -7.33
N VAL A 235 4.94 20.84 -7.17
CA VAL A 235 5.96 21.06 -8.21
C VAL A 235 5.64 20.27 -9.48
N MET A 236 5.16 19.03 -9.36
CA MET A 236 4.73 18.23 -10.51
C MET A 236 3.54 18.86 -11.24
N ALA A 237 2.57 19.40 -10.49
CA ALA A 237 1.45 20.13 -11.07
C ALA A 237 1.89 21.40 -11.79
N ARG A 238 2.84 22.16 -11.21
CA ARG A 238 3.46 23.32 -11.87
C ARG A 238 4.17 22.90 -13.16
N MET A 239 4.97 21.83 -13.14
CA MET A 239 5.64 21.30 -14.34
C MET A 239 4.65 20.90 -15.44
N ALA A 240 3.52 20.28 -15.07
CA ALA A 240 2.48 19.94 -16.02
C ALA A 240 1.81 21.21 -16.62
N GLN A 241 1.66 22.27 -15.83
CA GLN A 241 1.09 23.56 -16.27
C GLN A 241 2.06 24.40 -17.12
N THR A 242 3.38 24.26 -16.94
CA THR A 242 4.41 24.96 -17.74
C THR A 242 4.44 24.49 -19.21
N SER A 243 3.60 23.52 -19.60
CA SER A 243 3.48 23.04 -20.97
C SER A 243 3.13 24.15 -21.96
N SER A 244 3.94 24.26 -23.02
CA SER A 244 3.76 25.24 -24.09
C SER A 244 2.84 24.72 -25.22
N VAL A 245 2.52 23.43 -25.22
CA VAL A 245 1.72 22.76 -26.27
C VAL A 245 0.34 23.39 -26.44
N GLY A 246 -0.34 23.74 -25.34
CA GLY A 246 -1.65 24.38 -25.40
C GLY A 246 -1.60 25.74 -26.11
N PHE A 247 -0.57 26.53 -25.83
CA PHE A 247 -0.35 27.82 -26.46
C PHE A 247 0.07 27.68 -27.93
N ILE A 248 0.97 26.74 -28.25
CA ILE A 248 1.36 26.42 -29.63
C ILE A 248 0.15 25.99 -30.47
N ARG A 249 -0.74 25.16 -29.91
CA ARG A 249 -1.98 24.71 -30.56
C ARG A 249 -2.95 25.87 -30.80
N ALA A 250 -3.10 26.77 -29.83
CA ALA A 250 -3.92 27.97 -29.98
C ALA A 250 -3.39 28.89 -31.08
N VAL A 251 -2.08 29.13 -31.12
CA VAL A 251 -1.42 29.91 -32.18
C VAL A 251 -1.59 29.22 -33.54
N ASN A 252 -1.40 27.89 -33.61
CA ASN A 252 -1.60 27.11 -34.82
C ASN A 252 -3.02 27.26 -35.36
N LYS A 253 -4.05 27.17 -34.51
CA LYS A 253 -5.46 27.34 -34.93
C LYS A 253 -5.77 28.75 -35.44
N ASN A 254 -5.15 29.77 -34.84
CA ASN A 254 -5.39 31.16 -35.19
C ASN A 254 -4.60 31.63 -36.43
N LEU A 255 -3.50 30.94 -36.79
CA LEU A 255 -2.73 31.22 -38.00
C LEU A 255 -3.58 31.14 -39.29
N THR A 256 -4.53 30.20 -39.38
CA THR A 256 -5.47 30.08 -40.52
C THR A 256 -6.44 31.27 -40.62
N SER A 257 -6.74 31.94 -39.49
CA SER A 257 -7.58 33.16 -39.50
C SER A 257 -6.81 34.43 -39.87
N LEU A 258 -5.48 34.41 -39.74
CA LEU A 258 -4.60 35.54 -40.05
C LEU A 258 -4.27 35.66 -41.54
N THR A 259 -4.45 34.59 -42.31
CA THR A 259 -4.37 34.66 -43.78
C THR A 259 -5.54 35.47 -44.34
N MET A 260 -5.22 36.67 -44.83
CA MET A 260 -6.13 37.53 -45.56
C MET A 260 -6.87 36.72 -46.65
N SER A 261 -8.19 36.83 -46.71
CA SER A 261 -8.95 36.35 -47.86
C SER A 261 -8.82 37.39 -48.97
N ALA A 262 -8.33 36.98 -50.14
CA ALA A 262 -8.29 37.84 -51.32
C ALA A 262 -9.68 38.42 -51.59
N LYS A 263 -9.81 39.76 -51.63
CA LYS A 263 -11.07 40.44 -51.96
C LYS A 263 -11.33 40.31 -53.46
N ALA A 264 -12.61 40.36 -53.84
CA ALA A 264 -13.02 40.27 -55.24
C ALA A 264 -12.34 41.35 -56.12
N GLU A 265 -12.10 42.53 -55.53
CA GLU A 265 -11.50 43.73 -56.13
C GLU A 265 -9.96 43.70 -56.23
N ASP A 266 -9.29 42.72 -55.59
CA ASP A 266 -7.83 42.67 -55.57
C ASP A 266 -7.26 42.32 -56.95
N ARG A 267 -6.11 42.93 -57.28
CA ARG A 267 -5.40 42.66 -58.55
C ARG A 267 -4.93 41.19 -58.60
N PRO A 268 -4.84 40.59 -59.80
CA PRO A 268 -4.41 39.19 -59.95
C PRO A 268 -3.04 38.90 -59.31
N GLU A 269 -2.13 39.88 -59.28
CA GLU A 269 -0.82 39.78 -58.63
C GLU A 269 -0.93 39.73 -57.09
N GLN A 270 -1.85 40.49 -56.49
CA GLN A 270 -2.14 40.43 -55.05
C GLN A 270 -2.82 39.11 -54.66
N LYS A 271 -3.73 38.60 -55.51
CA LYS A 271 -4.34 37.28 -55.31
C LYS A 271 -3.29 36.16 -55.31
N ALA A 272 -2.35 36.20 -56.26
CA ALA A 272 -1.24 35.25 -56.31
C ALA A 272 -0.27 35.37 -55.11
N ALA A 273 -0.03 36.58 -54.60
CA ALA A 273 0.78 36.79 -53.40
C ALA A 273 0.11 36.23 -52.13
N VAL A 274 -1.20 36.45 -51.97
CA VAL A 274 -2.00 35.91 -50.87
C VAL A 274 -2.06 34.38 -50.92
N GLU A 275 -2.16 33.78 -52.11
CA GLU A 275 -2.19 32.32 -52.26
C GLU A 275 -0.85 31.67 -51.91
N ARG A 276 0.28 32.27 -52.31
CA ARG A 276 1.62 31.83 -51.88
C ARG A 276 1.82 31.98 -50.37
N LEU A 277 1.31 33.06 -49.78
CA LEU A 277 1.35 33.28 -48.34
C LEU A 277 0.59 32.17 -47.60
N LYS A 278 -0.59 31.79 -48.12
CA LYS A 278 -1.40 30.70 -47.57
C LYS A 278 -0.65 29.37 -47.60
N THR A 279 -0.01 29.02 -48.71
CA THR A 279 0.80 27.79 -48.80
C THR A 279 1.96 27.77 -47.80
N LEU A 280 2.60 28.92 -47.55
CA LEU A 280 3.67 29.03 -46.56
C LEU A 280 3.16 28.87 -45.13
N VAL A 281 1.99 29.45 -44.82
CA VAL A 281 1.35 29.28 -43.52
C VAL A 281 0.92 27.82 -43.34
N ASP A 282 0.26 27.20 -44.31
CA ASP A 282 -0.15 25.79 -44.24
C ASP A 282 1.05 24.84 -44.03
N GLY A 283 2.18 25.13 -44.68
CA GLY A 283 3.44 24.41 -44.47
C GLY A 283 3.98 24.55 -43.04
N ALA A 284 3.98 25.77 -42.49
CA ALA A 284 4.36 26.02 -41.11
C ALA A 284 3.41 25.32 -40.11
N GLN A 285 2.11 25.33 -40.39
CA GLN A 285 1.11 24.65 -39.57
C GLN A 285 1.29 23.13 -39.56
N THR A 286 1.68 22.54 -40.69
CA THR A 286 1.95 21.10 -40.81
C THR A 286 3.19 20.69 -40.01
N VAL A 287 4.26 21.48 -40.06
CA VAL A 287 5.46 21.24 -39.25
C VAL A 287 5.12 21.34 -37.75
N ILE A 288 4.35 22.35 -37.35
CA ILE A 288 3.93 22.53 -35.96
C ILE A 288 2.99 21.39 -35.51
N SER A 289 2.06 20.95 -36.35
CA SER A 289 1.11 19.89 -36.00
C SER A 289 1.78 18.53 -35.88
N GLN A 290 2.72 18.18 -36.77
CA GLN A 290 3.47 16.94 -36.71
C GLN A 290 4.28 16.85 -35.41
N ILE A 291 4.95 17.93 -35.02
CA ILE A 291 5.79 17.93 -33.82
C ILE A 291 4.95 18.01 -32.53
N THR A 292 3.81 18.71 -32.54
CA THR A 292 2.90 18.71 -31.38
C THR A 292 2.14 17.38 -31.21
N SER A 293 1.94 16.61 -32.29
CA SER A 293 1.31 15.29 -32.20
C SER A 293 2.18 14.22 -31.52
N GLU A 294 3.51 14.35 -31.61
CA GLU A 294 4.45 13.49 -30.88
C GLU A 294 4.43 13.74 -29.36
N GLY A 295 4.01 14.94 -28.93
CA GLY A 295 3.92 15.32 -27.52
C GLY A 295 2.59 14.97 -26.82
N ASP A 296 1.58 14.51 -27.56
CA ASP A 296 0.19 14.39 -27.09
C ASP A 296 -0.10 13.06 -26.35
N GLY A 297 0.76 12.05 -26.51
CA GLY A 297 0.54 10.71 -25.92
C GLY A 297 0.61 10.65 -24.39
N ASP A 298 1.04 11.73 -23.73
CA ASP A 298 1.43 11.71 -22.31
C ASP A 298 0.61 12.64 -21.39
N ASP A 299 -0.40 13.32 -21.93
CA ASP A 299 -1.19 14.34 -21.22
C ASP A 299 -2.17 13.75 -20.18
N ALA A 300 -2.34 12.43 -20.13
CA ALA A 300 -3.58 11.87 -19.60
C ALA A 300 -3.60 11.51 -18.10
N ASN A 301 -2.48 11.42 -17.37
CA ASN A 301 -2.54 11.08 -15.94
C ASN A 301 -1.35 11.63 -15.16
N LEU A 302 -1.53 12.81 -14.56
CA LEU A 302 -0.72 13.23 -13.41
C LEU A 302 -1.18 12.40 -12.22
N GLU A 303 -0.34 11.46 -11.76
CA GLU A 303 -0.64 10.73 -10.54
C GLU A 303 -0.45 11.69 -9.35
N ILE A 304 -1.48 11.79 -8.51
CA ILE A 304 -1.40 12.51 -7.24
C ILE A 304 -0.92 11.52 -6.19
N PHE A 305 0.25 11.79 -5.64
CA PHE A 305 0.83 10.92 -4.64
C PHE A 305 0.24 11.21 -3.27
N THR A 306 -0.24 10.18 -2.58
CA THR A 306 -0.80 10.31 -1.23
C THR A 306 -0.09 9.37 -0.27
N VAL A 307 -0.13 9.70 1.02
CA VAL A 307 0.40 8.81 2.06
C VAL A 307 -0.72 7.89 2.51
N LEU A 308 -0.42 6.60 2.61
CA LEU A 308 -1.30 5.61 3.21
C LEU A 308 -1.09 5.55 4.73
N SER A 309 -2.18 5.39 5.47
CA SER A 309 -2.08 5.00 6.88
C SER A 309 -1.40 3.64 7.00
N THR A 310 -0.76 3.37 8.14
CA THR A 310 -0.09 2.08 8.41
C THR A 310 -1.04 0.91 8.19
N GLN A 311 -2.30 1.04 8.65
CA GLN A 311 -3.34 0.04 8.42
C GLN A 311 -3.68 -0.12 6.93
N GLY A 312 -3.84 0.99 6.20
CA GLY A 312 -4.10 0.94 4.76
C GLY A 312 -2.94 0.28 3.99
N ALA A 313 -1.70 0.54 4.41
CA ALA A 313 -0.50 -0.06 3.84
C ALA A 313 -0.48 -1.58 4.04
N VAL A 314 -0.81 -2.06 5.24
CA VAL A 314 -0.90 -3.51 5.54
C VAL A 314 -1.86 -4.23 4.59
N TRP A 315 -3.01 -3.64 4.30
CA TRP A 315 -3.98 -4.21 3.36
C TRP A 315 -3.50 -4.12 1.91
N ARG A 316 -2.94 -2.98 1.49
CA ARG A 316 -2.47 -2.76 0.12
C ARG A 316 -1.30 -3.67 -0.26
N TYR A 317 -0.41 -3.91 0.71
CA TYR A 317 0.84 -4.67 0.57
C TYR A 317 0.82 -6.00 1.34
N TRP A 318 -0.35 -6.59 1.56
CA TRP A 318 -0.50 -7.81 2.36
C TRP A 318 0.41 -8.97 1.92
N ARG A 319 0.72 -9.05 0.62
CA ARG A 319 1.63 -10.05 0.03
C ARG A 319 3.09 -9.84 0.40
N ASP A 320 3.49 -8.60 0.63
CA ASP A 320 4.87 -8.25 0.96
C ASP A 320 5.16 -8.51 2.45
N ILE A 321 4.11 -8.71 3.28
CA ILE A 321 4.20 -8.93 4.73
C ILE A 321 3.54 -10.24 5.19
N LEU A 322 3.65 -11.31 4.38
CA LEU A 322 3.09 -12.63 4.73
C LEU A 322 3.58 -13.16 6.08
N TYR A 323 4.82 -12.84 6.47
CA TYR A 323 5.39 -13.22 7.76
C TYR A 323 4.60 -12.62 8.93
N ALA A 324 4.17 -11.36 8.84
CA ALA A 324 3.42 -10.66 9.87
C ALA A 324 1.99 -11.22 9.97
N TRP A 325 1.37 -11.50 8.82
CA TRP A 325 0.07 -12.18 8.76
C TRP A 325 0.13 -13.56 9.39
N ALA A 326 1.13 -14.36 9.04
CA ALA A 326 1.32 -15.70 9.61
C ALA A 326 1.55 -15.64 11.13
N GLY A 327 2.38 -14.72 11.61
CA GLY A 327 2.64 -14.51 13.03
C GLY A 327 1.39 -14.12 13.81
N ALA A 328 0.68 -13.08 13.37
CA ALA A 328 -0.54 -12.61 14.03
C ALA A 328 -1.65 -13.66 14.02
N THR A 329 -1.85 -14.35 12.88
CA THR A 329 -2.84 -15.42 12.76
C THR A 329 -2.50 -16.60 13.66
N THR A 330 -1.21 -16.94 13.79
CA THR A 330 -0.75 -18.01 14.69
C THR A 330 -1.01 -17.63 16.15
N LEU A 331 -0.75 -16.38 16.55
CA LEU A 331 -1.03 -15.91 17.91
C LEU A 331 -2.52 -16.01 18.25
N ASP A 332 -3.39 -15.63 17.33
CA ASP A 332 -4.83 -15.63 17.55
C ASP A 332 -5.46 -17.03 17.52
N PHE A 333 -4.90 -17.96 16.74
CA PHE A 333 -5.43 -19.34 16.60
C PHE A 333 -4.69 -20.40 17.41
N ALA A 334 -3.53 -20.09 18.01
CA ALA A 334 -2.84 -20.99 18.94
C ALA A 334 -3.76 -21.54 20.06
N PRO A 335 -4.69 -20.74 20.64
CA PRO A 335 -5.66 -21.26 21.62
C PRO A 335 -6.47 -22.48 21.15
N LEU A 336 -6.87 -22.53 19.87
CA LEU A 336 -7.64 -23.65 19.32
C LEU A 336 -6.86 -24.96 19.35
N PHE A 337 -5.56 -24.89 19.06
CA PHE A 337 -4.71 -26.07 19.07
C PHE A 337 -4.66 -26.70 20.47
N PHE A 338 -4.49 -25.87 21.49
CA PHE A 338 -4.50 -26.36 22.87
C PHE A 338 -5.88 -26.82 23.34
N MET A 339 -6.96 -26.20 22.86
CA MET A 339 -8.33 -26.65 23.12
C MET A 339 -8.57 -28.08 22.60
N VAL A 340 -8.07 -28.41 21.40
CA VAL A 340 -8.14 -29.79 20.87
C VAL A 340 -7.31 -30.75 21.73
N LEU A 341 -6.11 -30.36 22.15
CA LEU A 341 -5.28 -31.17 23.05
C LEU A 341 -5.98 -31.43 24.40
N LEU A 342 -6.66 -30.43 24.95
CA LEU A 342 -7.40 -30.57 26.21
C LEU A 342 -8.59 -31.54 26.05
N ALA A 343 -9.29 -31.51 24.92
CA ALA A 343 -10.36 -32.44 24.62
C ALA A 343 -9.86 -33.90 24.52
N ILE A 344 -8.73 -34.13 23.85
CA ILE A 344 -8.09 -35.45 23.78
C ILE A 344 -7.68 -35.92 25.18
N ALA A 345 -7.07 -35.05 25.99
CA ALA A 345 -6.66 -35.39 27.35
C ALA A 345 -7.86 -35.74 28.25
N TYR A 346 -9.00 -35.05 28.07
CA TYR A 346 -10.23 -35.34 28.80
C TYR A 346 -10.83 -36.69 28.39
N ASP A 347 -10.88 -36.99 27.09
CA ASP A 347 -11.38 -38.27 26.59
C ASP A 347 -10.56 -39.45 27.13
N ARG A 348 -9.23 -39.33 27.14
CA ARG A 348 -8.34 -40.36 27.73
C ARG A 348 -8.59 -40.57 29.22
N GLN A 349 -8.77 -39.50 29.99
CA GLN A 349 -9.08 -39.63 31.42
C GLN A 349 -10.44 -40.33 31.63
N LYS A 350 -11.44 -40.02 30.80
CA LYS A 350 -12.76 -40.63 30.89
C LYS A 350 -12.71 -42.13 30.59
N GLU A 351 -11.91 -42.54 29.60
CA GLU A 351 -11.65 -43.96 29.29
C GLU A 351 -10.97 -44.68 30.48
N GLU A 352 -9.92 -44.08 31.06
CA GLU A 352 -9.21 -44.65 32.22
C GLU A 352 -10.11 -44.79 33.45
N GLN A 353 -10.96 -43.80 33.74
CA GLN A 353 -11.92 -43.85 34.85
C GLN A 353 -13.05 -44.86 34.60
N GLY A 354 -13.54 -44.95 33.37
CA GLY A 354 -14.56 -45.93 32.97
C GLY A 354 -14.04 -47.37 33.07
N GLY A 355 -12.78 -47.61 32.68
CA GLY A 355 -12.10 -48.90 32.81
C GLY A 355 -11.87 -49.30 34.27
N ALA A 356 -11.34 -48.40 35.09
CA ALA A 356 -11.08 -48.67 36.51
C ALA A 356 -12.36 -48.99 37.30
N THR A 357 -13.46 -48.27 37.03
CA THR A 357 -14.74 -48.51 37.70
C THR A 357 -15.39 -49.82 37.23
N GLY A 358 -15.19 -50.21 35.96
CA GLY A 358 -15.66 -51.48 35.42
C GLY A 358 -14.91 -52.69 35.98
N GLU A 359 -13.59 -52.59 36.13
CA GLU A 359 -12.76 -53.63 36.75
C GLU A 359 -13.02 -53.78 38.26
N ASP A 360 -13.23 -52.68 38.99
CA ASP A 360 -13.63 -52.73 40.41
C ASP A 360 -15.05 -53.28 40.59
N PHE A 361 -15.99 -52.92 39.72
CA PHE A 361 -17.34 -53.49 39.75
C PHE A 361 -17.32 -54.99 39.41
N LEU A 362 -16.54 -55.42 38.41
CA LEU A 362 -16.34 -56.84 38.11
C LEU A 362 -15.72 -57.59 39.28
N ARG A 363 -14.73 -57.01 39.98
CA ARG A 363 -14.12 -57.59 41.18
C ARG A 363 -15.07 -57.70 42.37
N ILE A 364 -16.00 -56.76 42.54
CA ILE A 364 -17.02 -56.81 43.60
C ILE A 364 -18.13 -57.82 43.25
N VAL A 365 -18.47 -57.95 41.97
CA VAL A 365 -19.55 -58.85 41.49
C VAL A 365 -19.07 -60.29 41.30
N THR A 366 -17.78 -60.53 41.11
CA THR A 366 -17.19 -61.89 41.18
C THR A 366 -16.46 -62.08 42.51
N PRO A 367 -17.14 -62.48 43.60
CA PRO A 367 -16.44 -63.02 44.74
C PRO A 367 -15.65 -64.24 44.28
N ARG A 368 -14.35 -64.25 44.58
CA ARG A 368 -13.45 -65.38 44.36
C ARG A 368 -14.02 -66.59 45.09
N ASP A 369 -14.56 -67.55 44.36
CA ASP A 369 -14.94 -68.86 44.89
C ASP A 369 -13.67 -69.54 45.44
N GLU A 370 -13.40 -69.34 46.74
CA GLU A 370 -12.53 -70.20 47.51
C GLU A 370 -13.28 -71.51 47.79
N ALA A 371 -13.27 -72.40 46.79
CA ALA A 371 -13.62 -73.80 46.97
C ALA A 371 -12.34 -74.65 46.79
N GLY A 372 -11.77 -75.07 47.92
CA GLY A 372 -10.81 -76.17 48.00
C GLY A 372 -9.53 -75.83 48.75
N ASP A 373 -9.48 -76.09 50.06
CA ASP A 373 -8.83 -77.31 50.55
C ASP A 373 -9.07 -77.48 52.06
N ARG A 374 -9.57 -78.65 52.50
CA ARG A 374 -9.70 -78.99 53.92
C ARG A 374 -8.41 -79.69 54.37
N PRO A 375 -7.74 -79.28 55.46
CA PRO A 375 -6.66 -80.08 56.01
C PRO A 375 -7.23 -81.26 56.80
N THR A 376 -6.92 -82.47 56.34
CA THR A 376 -7.11 -83.71 57.08
C THR A 376 -6.10 -83.78 58.23
N ARG A 377 -6.62 -84.03 59.43
CA ARG A 377 -5.88 -84.45 60.63
C ARG A 377 -5.04 -85.70 60.34
N PRO A 378 -3.87 -85.84 60.97
CA PRO A 378 -3.43 -87.11 61.50
C PRO A 378 -3.33 -87.08 63.02
N GLN A 379 -3.94 -88.08 63.64
CA GLN A 379 -3.79 -88.43 65.05
C GLN A 379 -2.77 -89.58 65.18
N THR A 380 -2.14 -89.66 66.36
CA THR A 380 -1.22 -90.69 66.90
C THR A 380 0.26 -90.48 66.56
N ARG A 381 1.22 -90.52 67.51
CA ARG A 381 1.32 -91.31 68.76
C ARG A 381 2.36 -90.67 69.74
N PRO A 382 2.25 -90.85 71.07
CA PRO A 382 3.17 -90.26 72.05
C PRO A 382 4.35 -91.20 72.37
N LEU A 383 5.53 -90.63 72.68
CA LEU A 383 6.59 -91.26 73.49
C LEU A 383 7.66 -90.24 73.92
N HIS A 384 7.51 -89.75 75.14
CA HIS A 384 8.53 -89.71 76.22
C HIS A 384 10.02 -89.54 75.86
N LYS A 385 10.61 -88.36 76.17
CA LYS A 385 11.67 -88.16 77.19
C LYS A 385 12.36 -86.79 77.02
N GLU A 386 12.31 -85.99 78.08
CA GLU A 386 13.31 -85.00 78.52
C GLU A 386 14.73 -85.63 78.65
N PRO A 387 15.86 -84.89 78.86
CA PRO A 387 15.97 -83.55 79.48
C PRO A 387 17.10 -82.59 78.97
N GLN A 388 17.18 -81.43 79.63
CA GLN A 388 18.36 -80.57 79.91
C GLN A 388 18.79 -79.51 78.86
N ILE A 389 18.58 -78.22 79.13
CA ILE A 389 19.40 -77.22 79.89
C ILE A 389 20.49 -76.56 79.02
N SER A 390 20.42 -75.22 79.02
CA SER A 390 21.37 -74.19 78.56
C SER A 390 21.52 -73.92 77.07
#